data_AF-A0A5S6QJE1-F1
#
_entry.id   AF-A0A5S6QJE1-F1
#
_cell.length_a   1.000
_cell.length_b   1.000
_cell.length_c   1.000
_cell.angle_alpha   90.00
_cell.angle_beta   90.00
_cell.angle_gamma   90.00
#
_symmetry.space_group_name_H-M   'P 1'
#
loop_
_entity.id
_entity.type
_entity.pdbx_description
1 polymer ?
#
loop_
_entity_poly.entity_id
_entity_poly.type
_entity_poly.pdbx_seq_one_letter_code
_entity_poly.pdbx_strand_id
1 'polypeptide(L)'
;MAEDVEDTLCSLLRNREFSLVLDESTLPGNEAILLAYVRFIKDEHLMQELLFAKELKIDAKGHSIFRIVDEYFKEKKIPTKNILAVATDGASSMVGCHRGFVAYLKEMVPEVLEIHCVVHRQHLVAKYLSRRLNESLQCVITAFSRIKSNSLKDGLFQRFCEENDEEFNRLLLHTEVRWLSKNMTLRDELKSPEADIAYLADLYFKFNEMNVQLQVSDLNLVKTKSRISAFVSKLVLYKWNLSHSEFCQFPDLAAATKNAIPHDAGSDIQLYCDHLQTLHDDFKRRFHDVLSMEVPNWVFDHFTNPVDAEVYLQEELINLQSNEELKLRLKHGYDQFWLQKQIPISYPGQWSVVKKLLISLPSSSLVERCFSVVTDLLAKKRKRLQKVNRGDLRLRLSSIEPEAEKLVRSHLLQCSS
;
A
#
# COMPACT_ATOMS: atom_id res chain seq x y z
N MET A 1 8.05 26.56 11.05
CA MET A 1 8.65 25.35 10.45
C MET A 1 7.60 24.47 9.78
N ALA A 2 6.66 23.85 10.50
CA ALA A 2 5.67 22.97 9.84
C ALA A 2 4.68 23.66 8.89
N GLU A 3 4.28 24.90 9.18
CA GLU A 3 3.45 25.71 8.27
C GLU A 3 4.24 26.08 7.01
N ASP A 4 5.53 26.36 7.13
CA ASP A 4 6.41 26.66 5.99
C ASP A 4 6.59 25.44 5.08
N VAL A 5 6.72 24.23 5.66
CA VAL A 5 6.71 22.97 4.91
C VAL A 5 5.37 22.77 4.18
N GLU A 6 4.25 23.04 4.85
CA GLU A 6 2.92 22.95 4.25
C GLU A 6 2.75 23.92 3.09
N ASP A 7 3.14 25.18 3.27
CA ASP A 7 2.98 26.22 2.27
C ASP A 7 3.90 25.96 1.07
N THR A 8 5.11 25.44 1.32
CA THR A 8 6.03 24.97 0.27
C THR A 8 5.40 23.84 -0.53
N LEU A 9 4.88 22.80 0.14
CA LEU A 9 4.17 21.71 -0.53
C LEU A 9 2.97 22.21 -1.33
N CYS A 10 2.10 23.03 -0.71
CA CYS A 10 0.93 23.59 -1.37
C CYS A 10 1.32 24.42 -2.60
N SER A 11 2.41 25.19 -2.54
CA SER A 11 2.90 25.97 -3.68
C SER A 11 3.30 25.08 -4.87
N LEU A 12 3.88 23.90 -4.60
CA LEU A 12 4.24 22.92 -5.63
C LEU A 12 2.98 22.30 -6.26
N LEU A 13 2.00 21.91 -5.43
CA LEU A 13 0.76 21.27 -5.89
C LEU A 13 -0.15 22.18 -6.70
N ARG A 14 -0.01 23.51 -6.57
CA ARG A 14 -0.74 24.48 -7.41
C ARG A 14 -0.39 24.36 -8.89
N ASN A 15 0.86 24.01 -9.18
CA ASN A 15 1.42 24.03 -10.54
C ASN A 15 1.79 22.64 -11.06
N ARG A 16 1.51 21.59 -10.29
CA ARG A 16 1.91 20.21 -10.62
C ARG A 16 0.73 19.29 -10.46
N GLU A 17 0.65 18.32 -11.35
CA GLU A 17 -0.27 17.20 -11.24
C GLU A 17 0.22 16.21 -10.17
N PHE A 18 -0.72 15.58 -9.46
CA PHE A 18 -0.40 14.69 -8.35
C PHE A 18 -1.44 13.58 -8.17
N SER A 19 -1.03 12.50 -7.50
CA SER A 19 -1.93 11.48 -6.97
C SER A 19 -2.21 11.77 -5.51
N LEU A 20 -3.47 11.62 -5.10
CA LEU A 20 -3.95 11.78 -3.73
C LEU A 20 -4.19 10.40 -3.12
N VAL A 21 -3.84 10.21 -1.86
CA VAL A 21 -4.21 9.02 -1.08
C VAL A 21 -4.91 9.48 0.18
N LEU A 22 -6.07 8.89 0.42
CA LEU A 22 -6.88 9.18 1.59
C LEU A 22 -7.15 7.89 2.37
N ASP A 23 -6.98 8.00 3.68
CA ASP A 23 -7.36 6.92 4.59
C ASP A 23 -7.90 7.50 5.89
N GLU A 24 -8.83 6.78 6.48
CA GLU A 24 -9.50 7.14 7.72
C GLU A 24 -9.20 6.10 8.80
N SER A 25 -8.93 6.56 10.01
CA SER A 25 -8.78 5.64 11.14
C SER A 25 -9.42 6.22 12.39
N THR A 26 -9.95 5.32 13.21
CA THR A 26 -10.51 5.66 14.51
C THR A 26 -9.42 5.47 15.56
N LEU A 27 -9.09 6.54 16.28
CA LEU A 27 -8.11 6.49 17.35
C LEU A 27 -8.72 5.90 18.63
N PRO A 28 -7.89 5.45 19.59
CA PRO A 28 -8.35 4.86 20.85
C PRO A 28 -9.31 5.74 21.68
N GLY A 29 -9.33 7.06 21.41
CA GLY A 29 -10.24 8.01 22.04
C GLY A 29 -11.62 8.16 21.38
N ASN A 30 -11.99 7.28 20.43
CA ASN A 30 -13.17 7.39 19.54
C ASN A 30 -13.17 8.64 18.63
N GLU A 31 -12.01 9.30 18.48
CA GLU A 31 -11.80 10.40 17.55
C GLU A 31 -11.37 9.82 16.19
N ALA A 32 -12.04 10.20 15.10
CA ALA A 32 -11.69 9.75 13.76
C ALA A 32 -10.78 10.78 13.07
N ILE A 33 -9.71 10.31 12.42
CA ILE A 33 -8.79 11.16 11.66
C ILE A 33 -8.81 10.74 10.20
N LEU A 34 -8.90 11.74 9.33
CA LEU A 34 -8.63 11.65 7.91
C LEU A 34 -7.19 12.10 7.65
N LEU A 35 -6.41 11.21 7.04
CA LEU A 35 -5.06 11.50 6.59
C LEU A 35 -5.02 11.59 5.06
N ALA A 36 -4.27 12.56 4.55
CA ALA A 36 -4.07 12.76 3.13
C ALA A 36 -2.57 12.78 2.80
N TYR A 37 -2.17 11.93 1.86
CA TYR A 37 -0.83 11.94 1.26
C TYR A 37 -0.93 12.31 -0.22
N VAL A 38 0.13 12.91 -0.75
CA VAL A 38 0.25 13.21 -2.17
C VAL A 38 1.53 12.64 -2.74
N ARG A 39 1.47 12.21 -4.01
CA ARG A 39 2.66 11.91 -4.81
C ARG A 39 2.69 12.78 -6.05
N PHE A 40 3.85 13.36 -6.30
CA PHE A 40 4.08 14.25 -7.42
C PHE A 40 5.54 14.17 -7.85
N ILE A 41 5.85 14.74 -9.00
CA ILE A 41 7.22 14.78 -9.51
C ILE A 41 7.87 16.09 -9.11
N LYS A 42 9.07 16.03 -8.55
CA LYS A 42 9.93 17.18 -8.26
C LYS A 42 11.35 16.83 -8.67
N ASP A 43 11.95 17.67 -9.51
CA ASP A 43 13.34 17.52 -9.95
C ASP A 43 13.70 16.10 -10.43
N GLU A 44 12.86 15.54 -11.33
CA GLU A 44 13.04 14.19 -11.90
C GLU A 44 12.91 13.03 -10.90
N HIS A 45 12.39 13.30 -9.70
CA HIS A 45 12.14 12.30 -8.67
C HIS A 45 10.66 12.28 -8.28
N LEU A 46 10.17 11.09 -7.93
CA LEU A 46 8.84 10.92 -7.34
C LEU A 46 8.93 11.21 -5.84
N MET A 47 8.23 12.26 -5.42
CA MET A 47 8.15 12.67 -4.03
C MET A 47 6.79 12.26 -3.45
N GLN A 48 6.80 11.86 -2.18
CA GLN A 48 5.60 11.51 -1.41
C GLN A 48 5.58 12.34 -0.14
N GLU A 49 4.49 13.04 0.13
CA GLU A 49 4.42 13.98 1.24
C GLU A 49 3.06 13.95 1.94
N LEU A 50 3.07 14.16 3.26
CA LEU A 50 1.86 14.32 4.05
C LEU A 50 1.22 15.67 3.71
N LEU A 51 0.07 15.62 3.05
CA LEU A 51 -0.71 16.79 2.70
C LEU A 51 -1.35 17.40 3.96
N PHE A 52 -2.17 16.62 4.66
CA PHE A 52 -2.77 17.04 5.92
C PHE A 52 -3.18 15.86 6.80
N ALA A 53 -3.41 16.17 8.08
CA ALA A 53 -4.09 15.32 9.04
C ALA A 53 -5.23 16.13 9.68
N LYS A 54 -6.49 15.74 9.41
CA LYS A 54 -7.68 16.46 9.89
C LYS A 54 -8.62 15.52 10.63
N GLU A 55 -9.20 16.02 11.71
CA GLU A 55 -10.18 15.30 12.51
C GLU A 55 -11.55 15.31 11.83
N LEU A 56 -12.22 14.16 11.80
CA LEU A 56 -13.58 13.97 11.34
C LEU A 56 -14.54 14.23 12.51
N LYS A 57 -15.08 15.45 12.60
CA LYS A 57 -15.90 15.89 13.74
C LYS A 57 -17.35 15.40 13.73
N ILE A 58 -17.89 15.05 12.56
CA ILE A 58 -19.33 14.82 12.37
C ILE A 58 -19.61 13.35 12.09
N ASP A 59 -19.14 12.87 10.94
CA ASP A 59 -19.23 11.47 10.53
C ASP A 59 -18.12 11.13 9.53
N ALA A 60 -17.93 9.84 9.27
CA ALA A 60 -17.03 9.31 8.25
C ALA A 60 -17.76 9.03 6.93
N LYS A 61 -18.76 9.85 6.56
CA LYS A 61 -19.46 9.69 5.27
C LYS A 61 -18.67 10.37 4.15
N GLY A 62 -18.79 9.84 2.93
CA GLY A 62 -18.10 10.35 1.75
C GLY A 62 -18.31 11.85 1.49
N HIS A 63 -19.51 12.37 1.75
CA HIS A 63 -19.80 13.80 1.63
C HIS A 63 -18.99 14.66 2.62
N SER A 64 -18.88 14.24 3.88
CA SER A 64 -18.12 14.95 4.90
C SER A 64 -16.61 14.94 4.61
N ILE A 65 -16.10 13.78 4.16
CA ILE A 65 -14.71 13.63 3.71
C ILE A 65 -14.45 14.54 2.51
N PHE A 66 -15.34 14.55 1.53
CA PHE A 66 -15.23 15.41 0.34
C PHE A 66 -15.17 16.88 0.71
N ARG A 67 -16.05 17.34 1.60
CA ARG A 67 -16.04 18.73 2.08
C ARG A 67 -14.73 19.11 2.75
N ILE A 68 -14.16 18.24 3.57
CA ILE A 68 -12.88 18.53 4.26
C ILE A 68 -11.74 18.72 3.25
N VAL A 69 -11.70 17.86 2.22
CA VAL A 69 -10.72 17.94 1.14
C VAL A 69 -10.95 19.20 0.29
N ASP A 70 -12.19 19.45 -0.14
CA ASP A 70 -12.56 20.61 -0.96
C ASP A 70 -12.30 21.95 -0.23
N GLU A 71 -12.69 22.07 1.03
CA GLU A 71 -12.40 23.23 1.87
C GLU A 71 -10.89 23.46 2.01
N TYR A 72 -10.09 22.40 2.20
CA TYR A 72 -8.63 22.50 2.25
C TYR A 72 -8.03 22.98 0.93
N PHE A 73 -8.51 22.45 -0.20
CA PHE A 73 -8.01 22.81 -1.53
C PHE A 73 -8.36 24.26 -1.87
N LYS A 74 -9.56 24.71 -1.51
CA LYS A 74 -9.98 26.12 -1.65
C LYS A 74 -9.15 27.05 -0.78
N GLU A 75 -8.94 26.70 0.49
CA GLU A 75 -8.12 27.46 1.44
C GLU A 75 -6.68 27.63 0.93
N LYS A 76 -6.05 26.54 0.49
CA LYS A 76 -4.67 26.54 -0.01
C LYS A 76 -4.56 26.90 -1.49
N LYS A 77 -5.66 27.23 -2.16
CA LYS A 77 -5.74 27.59 -3.59
C LYS A 77 -5.17 26.52 -4.53
N ILE A 78 -5.32 25.24 -4.19
CA ILE A 78 -4.86 24.11 -5.00
C ILE A 78 -5.95 23.76 -6.03
N PRO A 79 -5.67 23.80 -7.35
CA PRO A 79 -6.65 23.42 -8.35
C PRO A 79 -6.98 21.92 -8.25
N THR A 80 -8.26 21.59 -8.08
CA THR A 80 -8.73 20.19 -8.03
C THR A 80 -8.42 19.42 -9.32
N LYS A 81 -8.42 20.12 -10.47
CA LYS A 81 -8.03 19.57 -11.78
C LYS A 81 -6.61 18.96 -11.84
N ASN A 82 -5.74 19.29 -10.88
CA ASN A 82 -4.39 18.74 -10.80
C ASN A 82 -4.36 17.32 -10.20
N ILE A 83 -5.49 16.82 -9.68
CA ILE A 83 -5.58 15.44 -9.16
C ILE A 83 -5.67 14.49 -10.35
N LEU A 84 -4.63 13.68 -10.56
CA LEU A 84 -4.60 12.63 -11.59
C LEU A 84 -5.28 11.35 -11.14
N ALA A 85 -5.05 10.97 -9.89
CA ALA A 85 -5.50 9.71 -9.33
C ALA A 85 -5.78 9.83 -7.84
N VAL A 86 -6.75 9.08 -7.35
CA VAL A 86 -7.06 8.94 -5.93
C VAL A 86 -6.97 7.48 -5.50
N ALA A 87 -6.23 7.20 -4.43
CA ALA A 87 -6.22 5.89 -3.79
C ALA A 87 -6.96 5.91 -2.44
N THR A 88 -7.79 4.91 -2.21
CA THR A 88 -8.58 4.74 -0.97
C THR A 88 -8.62 3.27 -0.56
N ASP A 89 -9.04 3.00 0.68
CA ASP A 89 -9.21 1.64 1.23
C ASP A 89 -10.38 0.84 0.61
N GLY A 90 -11.18 1.46 -0.26
CA GLY A 90 -12.33 0.82 -0.88
C GLY A 90 -13.58 0.74 0.02
N ALA A 91 -13.62 1.45 1.15
CA ALA A 91 -14.81 1.56 1.97
C ALA A 91 -15.97 2.22 1.20
N SER A 92 -17.21 1.88 1.54
CA SER A 92 -18.39 2.45 0.86
C SER A 92 -18.51 3.97 1.01
N SER A 93 -17.95 4.54 2.09
CA SER A 93 -17.78 5.99 2.28
C SER A 93 -16.85 6.61 1.24
N MET A 94 -15.89 5.86 0.72
CA MET A 94 -14.88 6.33 -0.22
C MET A 94 -15.30 6.08 -1.68
N VAL A 95 -15.62 4.82 -2.02
CA VAL A 95 -15.86 4.39 -3.42
C VAL A 95 -17.34 4.22 -3.78
N GLY A 96 -18.26 4.54 -2.88
CA GLY A 96 -19.69 4.43 -3.13
C GLY A 96 -20.13 5.24 -4.36
N CYS A 97 -20.87 4.61 -5.28
CA CYS A 97 -21.23 5.18 -6.59
C CYS A 97 -22.08 6.47 -6.54
N HIS A 98 -22.83 6.71 -5.46
CA HIS A 98 -23.72 7.87 -5.33
C HIS A 98 -23.35 8.81 -4.19
N ARG A 99 -22.72 8.29 -3.13
CA ARG A 99 -22.45 9.03 -1.89
C ARG A 99 -21.02 8.83 -1.38
N GLY A 100 -20.17 8.20 -2.18
CA GLY A 100 -18.77 8.02 -1.89
C GLY A 100 -17.99 9.29 -2.19
N PHE A 101 -16.87 9.50 -1.48
CA PHE A 101 -15.91 10.57 -1.75
C PHE A 101 -15.53 10.64 -3.24
N VAL A 102 -15.20 9.49 -3.85
CA VAL A 102 -14.76 9.41 -5.25
C VAL A 102 -15.87 9.80 -6.22
N ALA A 103 -17.13 9.50 -5.92
CA ALA A 103 -18.26 9.92 -6.75
C ALA A 103 -18.35 11.46 -6.81
N TYR A 104 -18.26 12.14 -5.66
CA TYR A 104 -18.23 13.61 -5.61
C TYR A 104 -16.98 14.18 -6.28
N LEU A 105 -15.82 13.53 -6.14
CA LEU A 105 -14.60 13.97 -6.81
C LEU A 105 -14.72 13.88 -8.34
N LYS A 106 -15.36 12.83 -8.86
CA LYS A 106 -15.60 12.64 -10.30
C LYS A 106 -16.56 13.68 -10.89
N GLU A 107 -17.45 14.28 -10.09
CA GLU A 107 -18.27 15.41 -10.55
C GLU A 107 -17.42 16.66 -10.86
N MET A 108 -16.31 16.84 -10.13
CA MET A 108 -15.38 17.96 -10.32
C MET A 108 -14.25 17.65 -11.31
N VAL A 109 -13.78 16.40 -11.33
CA VAL A 109 -12.68 15.91 -12.16
C VAL A 109 -13.08 14.55 -12.76
N PRO A 110 -13.81 14.53 -13.89
CA PRO A 110 -14.34 13.29 -14.46
C PRO A 110 -13.26 12.27 -14.86
N GLU A 111 -12.05 12.75 -15.19
CA GLU A 111 -10.92 11.92 -15.64
C GLU A 111 -10.07 11.33 -14.51
N VAL A 112 -10.43 11.60 -13.24
CA VAL A 112 -9.63 11.12 -12.10
C VAL A 112 -9.61 9.59 -12.06
N LEU A 113 -8.40 9.02 -11.97
CA LEU A 113 -8.24 7.58 -11.81
C LEU A 113 -8.56 7.16 -10.38
N GLU A 114 -9.54 6.28 -10.23
CA GLU A 114 -9.87 5.65 -8.94
C GLU A 114 -9.00 4.42 -8.73
N ILE A 115 -8.35 4.34 -7.57
CA ILE A 115 -7.50 3.22 -7.20
C ILE A 115 -7.94 2.68 -5.84
N HIS A 116 -8.26 1.39 -5.80
CA HIS A 116 -8.43 0.68 -4.55
C HIS A 116 -7.04 0.25 -4.03
N CYS A 117 -6.70 0.61 -2.81
CA CYS A 117 -5.43 0.29 -2.16
C CYS A 117 -5.07 -1.19 -2.32
N VAL A 118 -3.89 -1.46 -2.89
CA VAL A 118 -3.43 -2.84 -3.19
C VAL A 118 -3.11 -3.63 -1.93
N VAL A 119 -2.65 -2.95 -0.88
CA VAL A 119 -2.39 -3.55 0.43
C VAL A 119 -3.72 -3.96 1.06
N HIS A 120 -4.72 -3.09 1.08
CA HIS A 120 -6.04 -3.42 1.60
C HIS A 120 -6.69 -4.58 0.82
N ARG A 121 -6.62 -4.55 -0.52
CA ARG A 121 -7.10 -5.66 -1.37
C ARG A 121 -6.40 -6.98 -1.07
N GLN A 122 -5.08 -6.98 -0.89
CA GLN A 122 -4.32 -8.18 -0.54
C GLN A 122 -4.75 -8.73 0.83
N HIS A 123 -4.97 -7.86 1.82
CA HIS A 123 -5.51 -8.25 3.12
C HIS A 123 -6.91 -8.88 3.01
N LEU A 124 -7.76 -8.35 2.13
CA LEU A 124 -9.09 -8.93 1.90
C LEU A 124 -9.02 -10.34 1.29
N VAL A 125 -8.07 -10.59 0.39
CA VAL A 125 -7.86 -11.95 -0.16
C VAL A 125 -7.35 -12.90 0.93
N ALA A 126 -6.39 -12.45 1.74
CA ALA A 126 -5.79 -13.27 2.80
C ALA A 126 -6.76 -13.67 3.94
N LYS A 127 -7.94 -13.03 4.01
CA LYS A 127 -9.02 -13.39 4.94
C LYS A 127 -9.92 -14.51 4.41
N TYR A 128 -9.83 -14.86 3.14
CA TYR A 128 -10.60 -15.95 2.58
C TYR A 128 -10.01 -17.29 3.05
N LEU A 129 -10.77 -18.05 3.84
CA LEU A 129 -10.36 -19.35 4.38
C LEU A 129 -11.53 -20.33 4.29
N SER A 130 -11.24 -21.60 4.07
CA SER A 130 -12.23 -22.67 4.23
C SER A 130 -12.65 -22.79 5.70
N ARG A 131 -13.80 -23.41 5.98
CA ARG A 131 -14.31 -23.55 7.36
C ARG A 131 -13.26 -24.17 8.30
N ARG A 132 -12.62 -25.26 7.86
CA ARG A 132 -11.58 -25.96 8.64
C ARG A 132 -10.35 -25.09 8.87
N LEU A 133 -9.84 -24.41 7.84
CA LEU A 133 -8.68 -23.52 7.99
C LEU A 133 -9.00 -22.32 8.89
N ASN A 134 -10.22 -21.79 8.82
CA ASN A 134 -10.65 -20.71 9.70
C ASN A 134 -10.74 -21.19 11.16
N GLU A 135 -11.28 -22.40 11.43
CA GLU A 135 -11.29 -22.99 12.77
C GLU A 135 -9.86 -23.13 13.32
N SER A 136 -8.93 -23.66 12.53
CA SER A 136 -7.51 -23.75 12.89
C SER A 136 -6.89 -22.38 13.16
N LEU A 137 -7.20 -21.36 12.34
CA LEU A 137 -6.74 -19.98 12.56
C LEU A 137 -7.34 -19.37 13.85
N GLN A 138 -8.61 -19.61 14.16
CA GLN A 138 -9.23 -19.11 15.40
C GLN A 138 -8.61 -19.75 16.64
N CYS A 139 -8.21 -21.02 16.57
CA CYS A 139 -7.45 -21.66 17.64
C CYS A 139 -6.11 -20.95 17.88
N VAL A 140 -5.40 -20.60 16.79
CA VAL A 140 -4.14 -19.83 16.84
C VAL A 140 -4.35 -18.46 17.47
N ILE A 141 -5.33 -17.68 16.99
CA ILE A 141 -5.65 -16.34 17.51
C ILE A 141 -6.02 -16.40 19.00
N THR A 142 -6.82 -17.39 19.40
CA THR A 142 -7.25 -17.56 20.80
C THR A 142 -6.07 -17.90 21.70
N ALA A 143 -5.20 -18.81 21.27
CA ALA A 143 -3.99 -19.16 22.01
C ALA A 143 -3.06 -17.95 22.15
N PHE A 144 -2.85 -17.20 21.07
CA PHE A 144 -2.05 -15.99 21.09
C PHE A 144 -2.63 -14.90 22.01
N SER A 145 -3.95 -14.69 21.96
CA SER A 145 -4.63 -13.73 22.82
C SER A 145 -4.49 -14.06 24.31
N ARG A 146 -4.49 -15.36 24.66
CA ARG A 146 -4.22 -15.82 26.04
C ARG A 146 -2.77 -15.61 26.47
N ILE A 147 -1.83 -15.72 25.55
CA ILE A 147 -0.42 -15.44 25.83
C ILE A 147 -0.23 -13.95 26.07
N LYS A 148 -0.82 -13.11 25.22
CA LYS A 148 -0.76 -11.65 25.34
C LYS A 148 -1.42 -11.12 26.63
N SER A 149 -2.47 -11.79 27.13
CA SER A 149 -3.14 -11.39 28.38
C SER A 149 -2.40 -11.87 29.64
N ASN A 150 -1.56 -12.90 29.54
CA ASN A 150 -0.75 -13.43 30.63
C ASN A 150 0.68 -12.82 30.60
N SER A 151 0.81 -11.62 31.15
CA SER A 151 2.04 -10.79 31.30
C SER A 151 3.31 -11.47 31.85
N LEU A 152 3.30 -12.76 32.18
CA LEU A 152 4.44 -13.49 32.75
C LEU A 152 5.33 -14.20 31.70
N LYS A 153 5.00 -14.13 30.39
CA LYS A 153 5.83 -14.69 29.29
C LYS A 153 6.38 -13.64 28.30
N ASP A 154 6.44 -12.37 28.71
CA ASP A 154 6.85 -11.26 27.85
C ASP A 154 8.28 -11.39 27.29
N GLY A 155 9.24 -11.98 28.03
CA GLY A 155 10.65 -12.00 27.59
C GLY A 155 10.94 -12.84 26.34
N LEU A 156 10.25 -13.97 26.13
CA LEU A 156 10.43 -14.80 24.92
C LEU A 156 9.66 -14.24 23.74
N PHE A 157 8.46 -13.69 24.00
CA PHE A 157 7.62 -13.06 22.99
C PHE A 157 8.28 -11.78 22.45
N GLN A 158 8.81 -10.95 23.35
CA GLN A 158 9.50 -9.72 22.98
C GLN A 158 10.79 -10.01 22.19
N ARG A 159 11.60 -10.99 22.61
CA ARG A 159 12.77 -11.42 21.82
C ARG A 159 12.42 -11.93 20.43
N PHE A 160 11.30 -12.63 20.27
CA PHE A 160 10.86 -13.05 18.95
C PHE A 160 10.39 -11.88 18.08
N CYS A 161 9.67 -10.91 18.65
CA CYS A 161 9.31 -9.69 17.95
C CYS A 161 10.56 -8.88 17.56
N GLU A 162 11.57 -8.84 18.42
CA GLU A 162 12.87 -8.18 18.19
C GLU A 162 13.72 -8.92 17.12
N GLU A 163 13.77 -10.26 17.15
CA GLU A 163 14.48 -11.09 16.16
C GLU A 163 13.83 -11.05 14.76
N ASN A 164 12.54 -10.69 14.67
CA ASN A 164 11.80 -10.60 13.40
C ASN A 164 11.61 -9.15 12.89
N ASP A 165 12.28 -8.17 13.51
CA ASP A 165 12.36 -6.78 13.04
C ASP A 165 10.97 -6.18 12.72
N GLU A 166 10.03 -6.34 13.66
CA GLU A 166 8.68 -5.82 13.53
C GLU A 166 8.56 -4.41 14.11
N GLU A 167 9.16 -3.43 13.42
CA GLU A 167 8.90 -2.01 13.70
C GLU A 167 7.52 -1.55 13.16
N PHE A 168 6.72 -2.43 12.55
CA PHE A 168 5.39 -2.08 12.06
C PHE A 168 4.39 -3.22 12.25
N ASN A 169 3.16 -2.86 12.64
CA ASN A 169 1.95 -3.69 12.67
C ASN A 169 1.71 -4.34 11.28
N ARG A 170 2.47 -5.38 10.95
CA ARG A 170 2.33 -6.21 9.76
C ARG A 170 1.28 -7.27 10.08
N LEU A 171 0.25 -7.39 9.22
CA LEU A 171 -0.73 -8.49 9.19
C LEU A 171 -0.74 -9.31 10.50
N LEU A 172 -1.50 -8.89 11.53
CA LEU A 172 -1.48 -9.53 12.86
C LEU A 172 -1.49 -11.07 12.78
N LEU A 173 -2.20 -11.63 11.80
CA LEU A 173 -2.27 -13.05 11.52
C LEU A 173 -0.93 -13.71 11.12
N HIS A 174 -0.02 -13.03 10.42
CA HIS A 174 1.29 -13.58 10.03
C HIS A 174 2.18 -13.84 11.25
N THR A 175 2.31 -12.84 12.13
CA THR A 175 3.13 -12.94 13.34
C THR A 175 2.54 -13.98 14.30
N GLU A 176 1.21 -13.99 14.45
CA GLU A 176 0.47 -14.92 15.30
C GLU A 176 0.59 -16.38 14.82
N VAL A 177 0.37 -16.63 13.53
CA VAL A 177 0.43 -17.99 12.94
C VAL A 177 1.87 -18.52 12.91
N ARG A 178 2.86 -17.69 12.54
CA ARG A 178 4.28 -18.10 12.46
C ARG A 178 4.91 -18.38 13.83
N TRP A 179 4.50 -17.66 14.86
CA TRP A 179 4.95 -17.93 16.23
C TRP A 179 4.50 -19.32 16.69
N LEU A 180 3.23 -19.66 16.45
CA LEU A 180 2.67 -20.96 16.80
C LEU A 180 3.18 -22.09 15.89
N SER A 181 3.51 -21.79 14.64
CA SER A 181 4.19 -22.73 13.73
C SER A 181 5.62 -23.07 14.12
N LYS A 182 6.20 -22.41 15.14
CA LYS A 182 7.55 -22.69 15.65
C LYS A 182 7.57 -23.17 17.10
N ASN A 183 6.55 -22.83 17.90
CA ASN A 183 6.54 -23.13 19.33
C ASN A 183 5.86 -24.47 19.64
N MET A 184 6.63 -25.57 19.63
CA MET A 184 6.12 -26.94 19.82
C MET A 184 5.36 -27.13 21.15
N THR A 185 5.79 -26.49 22.23
CA THR A 185 5.12 -26.58 23.55
C THR A 185 3.69 -26.03 23.59
N LEU A 186 3.31 -25.16 22.65
CA LEU A 186 1.93 -24.65 22.52
C LEU A 186 1.12 -25.43 21.47
N ARG A 187 1.76 -26.23 20.62
CA ARG A 187 1.06 -27.07 19.64
C ARG A 187 0.30 -28.22 20.29
N ASP A 188 0.89 -28.80 21.34
CA ASP A 188 0.26 -29.89 22.09
C ASP A 188 -1.03 -29.45 22.82
N GLU A 189 -1.22 -28.14 23.03
CA GLU A 189 -2.43 -27.56 23.63
C GLU A 189 -3.52 -27.22 22.59
N LEU A 190 -3.20 -27.25 21.28
CA LEU A 190 -4.12 -26.87 20.20
C LEU A 190 -4.91 -28.09 19.71
N LYS A 191 -6.24 -27.96 19.68
CA LYS A 191 -7.17 -28.98 19.16
C LYS A 191 -7.22 -29.05 17.62
N SER A 192 -6.40 -28.27 16.91
CA SER A 192 -6.41 -28.14 15.45
C SER A 192 -5.34 -29.03 14.79
N PRO A 193 -5.55 -29.52 13.56
CA PRO A 193 -4.56 -30.32 12.85
C PRO A 193 -3.23 -29.57 12.69
N GLU A 194 -2.12 -30.20 13.07
CA GLU A 194 -0.77 -29.60 12.98
C GLU A 194 -0.43 -29.17 11.54
N ALA A 195 -0.85 -29.97 10.56
CA ALA A 195 -0.68 -29.67 9.13
C ALA A 195 -1.39 -28.39 8.69
N ASP A 196 -2.57 -28.08 9.26
CA ASP A 196 -3.31 -26.86 8.90
C ASP A 196 -2.57 -25.60 9.37
N ILE A 197 -2.04 -25.63 10.60
CA ILE A 197 -1.23 -24.52 11.14
C ILE A 197 0.03 -24.33 10.30
N ALA A 198 0.70 -25.43 9.95
CA ALA A 198 1.92 -25.41 9.16
C ALA A 198 1.68 -24.84 7.75
N TYR A 199 0.62 -25.31 7.07
CA TYR A 199 0.19 -24.75 5.79
C TYR A 199 -0.14 -23.25 5.87
N LEU A 200 -0.90 -22.84 6.89
CA LEU A 200 -1.26 -21.44 7.09
C LEU A 200 -0.01 -20.58 7.36
N ALA A 201 0.97 -21.08 8.12
CA ALA A 201 2.20 -20.37 8.41
C ALA A 201 3.01 -20.08 7.13
N ASP A 202 3.22 -21.11 6.31
CA ASP A 202 3.89 -20.98 5.03
C ASP A 202 3.14 -20.02 4.08
N LEU A 203 1.81 -20.08 4.05
CA LEU A 203 0.98 -19.21 3.22
C LEU A 203 1.02 -17.75 3.69
N TYR A 204 0.85 -17.49 4.98
CA TYR A 204 0.92 -16.14 5.54
C TYR A 204 2.31 -15.54 5.41
N PHE A 205 3.37 -16.37 5.45
CA PHE A 205 4.73 -15.90 5.15
C PHE A 205 4.82 -15.35 3.73
N LYS A 206 4.27 -16.06 2.73
CA LYS A 206 4.24 -15.61 1.33
C LYS A 206 3.39 -14.35 1.15
N PHE A 207 2.27 -14.25 1.87
CA PHE A 207 1.47 -13.03 1.90
C PHE A 207 2.25 -11.85 2.48
N ASN A 208 3.03 -12.06 3.53
CA ASN A 208 3.88 -11.03 4.11
C ASN A 208 5.01 -10.61 3.16
N GLU A 209 5.69 -11.56 2.48
CA GLU A 209 6.69 -11.23 1.45
C GLU A 209 6.11 -10.35 0.34
N MET A 210 4.91 -10.70 -0.14
CA MET A 210 4.18 -9.90 -1.12
C MET A 210 3.81 -8.53 -0.55
N ASN A 211 3.31 -8.49 0.68
CA ASN A 211 2.90 -7.26 1.35
C ASN A 211 4.08 -6.28 1.47
N VAL A 212 5.26 -6.74 1.90
CA VAL A 212 6.49 -5.94 1.95
C VAL A 212 6.82 -5.34 0.58
N GLN A 213 6.70 -6.13 -0.50
CA GLN A 213 6.92 -5.63 -1.87
C GLN A 213 5.87 -4.60 -2.33
N LEU A 214 4.66 -4.60 -1.74
CA LEU A 214 3.59 -3.64 -2.03
C LEU A 214 3.66 -2.37 -1.17
N GLN A 215 4.62 -2.28 -0.25
CA GLN A 215 4.82 -1.10 0.61
C GLN A 215 6.09 -0.32 0.30
N VAL A 216 6.84 -0.69 -0.74
CA VAL A 216 8.04 0.04 -1.15
C VAL A 216 7.69 1.46 -1.65
N SER A 217 8.52 2.44 -1.32
CA SER A 217 8.26 3.86 -1.61
C SER A 217 8.21 4.18 -3.11
N ASP A 218 8.92 3.42 -3.93
CA ASP A 218 8.98 3.59 -5.39
C ASP A 218 7.90 2.82 -6.16
N LEU A 219 6.94 2.19 -5.47
CA LEU A 219 5.89 1.38 -6.09
C LEU A 219 4.99 2.23 -6.99
N ASN A 220 4.85 1.85 -8.26
CA ASN A 220 3.96 2.47 -9.24
C ASN A 220 2.99 1.41 -9.81
N LEU A 221 2.06 1.79 -10.69
CA LEU A 221 1.06 0.85 -11.22
C LEU A 221 1.70 -0.31 -12.02
N VAL A 222 2.81 -0.03 -12.71
CA VAL A 222 3.55 -1.01 -13.51
C VAL A 222 4.22 -2.07 -12.62
N LYS A 223 4.98 -1.63 -11.61
CA LYS A 223 5.60 -2.50 -10.60
C LYS A 223 4.52 -3.30 -9.87
N THR A 224 3.41 -2.65 -9.51
CA THR A 224 2.26 -3.31 -8.88
C THR A 224 1.74 -4.45 -9.74
N LYS A 225 1.41 -4.20 -11.02
CA LYS A 225 0.94 -5.24 -11.95
C LYS A 225 1.92 -6.42 -11.97
N SER A 226 3.21 -6.16 -12.13
CA SER A 226 4.24 -7.21 -12.13
C SER A 226 4.24 -8.04 -10.84
N ARG A 227 4.19 -7.41 -9.66
CA ARG A 227 4.17 -8.12 -8.36
C ARG A 227 2.92 -8.96 -8.17
N ILE A 228 1.74 -8.41 -8.50
CA ILE A 228 0.46 -9.12 -8.41
C ILE A 228 0.44 -10.30 -9.39
N SER A 229 0.79 -10.08 -10.67
CA SER A 229 0.85 -11.14 -11.68
C SER A 229 1.78 -12.28 -11.27
N ALA A 230 2.98 -11.96 -10.76
CA ALA A 230 3.91 -12.97 -10.28
C ALA A 230 3.33 -13.80 -9.12
N PHE A 231 2.65 -13.16 -8.16
CA PHE A 231 2.03 -13.89 -7.04
C PHE A 231 0.88 -14.79 -7.51
N VAL A 232 0.02 -14.31 -8.41
CA VAL A 232 -1.08 -15.10 -8.98
C VAL A 232 -0.54 -16.32 -9.73
N SER A 233 0.53 -16.16 -10.53
CA SER A 233 1.19 -17.30 -11.20
C SER A 233 1.80 -18.28 -10.21
N LYS A 234 2.39 -17.79 -9.11
CA LYS A 234 2.93 -18.64 -8.03
C LYS A 234 1.84 -19.47 -7.36
N LEU A 235 0.62 -18.95 -7.17
CA LEU A 235 -0.49 -19.75 -6.60
C LEU A 235 -0.84 -20.97 -7.46
N VAL A 236 -0.80 -20.83 -8.79
CA VAL A 236 -0.99 -21.96 -9.72
C VAL A 236 0.13 -22.99 -9.55
N LEU A 237 1.38 -22.54 -9.46
CA LEU A 237 2.53 -23.41 -9.23
C LEU A 237 2.45 -24.12 -7.86
N TYR A 238 2.06 -23.41 -6.81
CA TYR A 238 1.89 -23.98 -5.46
C TYR A 238 0.84 -25.07 -5.44
N LYS A 239 -0.30 -24.83 -6.09
CA LYS A 239 -1.35 -25.85 -6.24
C LYS A 239 -0.83 -27.08 -6.99
N TRP A 240 -0.15 -26.85 -8.12
CA TRP A 240 0.42 -27.94 -8.92
C TRP A 240 1.40 -28.79 -8.12
N ASN A 241 2.36 -28.17 -7.42
CA ASN A 241 3.35 -28.92 -6.65
C ASN A 241 2.71 -29.67 -5.47
N LEU A 242 1.81 -29.02 -4.73
CA LEU A 242 1.10 -29.68 -3.62
C LEU A 242 0.28 -30.89 -4.10
N SER A 243 -0.40 -30.81 -5.25
CA SER A 243 -1.16 -31.94 -5.78
C SER A 243 -0.27 -33.13 -6.17
N HIS A 244 1.02 -32.90 -6.40
CA HIS A 244 2.03 -33.93 -6.66
C HIS A 244 2.81 -34.33 -5.41
N SER A 245 2.38 -33.89 -4.22
CA SER A 245 3.08 -34.13 -2.95
C SER A 245 4.50 -33.54 -2.90
N GLU A 246 4.75 -32.48 -3.68
CA GLU A 246 6.00 -31.72 -3.67
C GLU A 246 5.86 -30.51 -2.75
N PHE A 247 6.47 -30.59 -1.57
CA PHE A 247 6.31 -29.59 -0.50
C PHE A 247 7.46 -28.56 -0.42
N CYS A 248 8.32 -28.47 -1.44
CA CYS A 248 9.49 -27.58 -1.42
C CYS A 248 9.15 -26.11 -1.12
N GLN A 249 7.97 -25.64 -1.55
CA GLN A 249 7.49 -24.29 -1.27
C GLN A 249 6.78 -24.13 0.08
N PHE A 250 6.48 -25.24 0.78
CA PHE A 250 5.79 -25.26 2.06
C PHE A 250 6.62 -26.06 3.08
N PRO A 251 7.77 -25.51 3.54
CA PRO A 251 8.69 -26.22 4.42
C PRO A 251 8.09 -26.58 5.79
N ASP A 252 7.25 -25.72 6.38
CA ASP A 252 6.59 -26.02 7.65
C ASP A 252 5.61 -27.19 7.45
N LEU A 253 4.83 -27.17 6.36
CA LEU A 253 3.93 -28.28 6.02
C LEU A 253 4.71 -29.57 5.73
N ALA A 254 5.84 -29.48 5.03
CA ALA A 254 6.72 -30.62 4.75
C ALA A 254 7.27 -31.26 6.04
N ALA A 255 7.50 -30.47 7.08
CA ALA A 255 7.91 -30.98 8.39
C ALA A 255 6.74 -31.64 9.13
N ALA A 256 5.56 -31.03 9.11
CA ALA A 256 4.37 -31.58 9.76
C ALA A 256 3.91 -32.92 9.13
N THR A 257 4.00 -33.07 7.82
CA THR A 257 3.60 -34.31 7.12
C THR A 257 4.57 -35.48 7.37
N LYS A 258 5.84 -35.22 7.66
CA LYS A 258 6.80 -36.28 8.05
C LYS A 258 6.49 -36.92 9.40
N ASN A 259 5.79 -36.20 10.27
CA ASN A 259 5.46 -36.65 11.62
C ASN A 259 4.05 -37.29 11.73
N ALA A 260 3.24 -37.20 10.66
CA ALA A 260 1.85 -37.65 10.67
C ALA A 260 1.67 -39.12 10.21
N ILE A 261 0.65 -39.80 10.75
CA ILE A 261 0.26 -41.16 10.35
C ILE A 261 -0.45 -41.11 8.98
N PRO A 262 -0.17 -42.00 8.01
CA PRO A 262 -0.52 -41.83 6.59
C PRO A 262 -2.01 -41.86 6.22
N HIS A 263 -2.93 -42.02 7.17
CA HIS A 263 -4.29 -42.49 6.87
C HIS A 263 -5.23 -41.42 6.25
N ASP A 264 -4.88 -40.12 6.24
CA ASP A 264 -5.75 -39.03 5.74
C ASP A 264 -5.02 -37.95 4.89
N ALA A 265 -3.77 -38.17 4.50
CA ALA A 265 -2.95 -37.15 3.84
C ALA A 265 -3.49 -36.67 2.48
N GLY A 266 -4.22 -37.52 1.75
CA GLY A 266 -4.81 -37.17 0.46
C GLY A 266 -5.99 -36.18 0.56
N SER A 267 -6.78 -36.28 1.64
CA SER A 267 -7.92 -35.38 1.91
C SER A 267 -7.43 -33.96 2.25
N ASP A 268 -6.36 -33.87 3.04
CA ASP A 268 -5.75 -32.61 3.45
C ASP A 268 -5.11 -31.86 2.28
N ILE A 269 -4.36 -32.57 1.42
CA ILE A 269 -3.73 -31.97 0.24
C ILE A 269 -4.80 -31.40 -0.72
N GLN A 270 -5.89 -32.14 -0.94
CA GLN A 270 -6.99 -31.67 -1.78
C GLN A 270 -7.60 -30.38 -1.22
N LEU A 271 -7.83 -30.33 0.10
CA LEU A 271 -8.35 -29.13 0.77
C LEU A 271 -7.43 -27.91 0.59
N TYR A 272 -6.11 -28.09 0.70
CA TYR A 272 -5.15 -27.01 0.47
C TYR A 272 -5.11 -26.58 -1.00
N CYS A 273 -5.24 -27.52 -1.94
CA CYS A 273 -5.32 -27.23 -3.37
C CYS A 273 -6.58 -26.41 -3.73
N ASP A 274 -7.73 -26.78 -3.16
CA ASP A 274 -9.00 -26.07 -3.34
C ASP A 274 -8.94 -24.67 -2.74
N HIS A 275 -8.29 -24.53 -1.58
CA HIS A 275 -8.04 -23.24 -0.97
C HIS A 275 -7.16 -22.34 -1.86
N LEU A 276 -6.03 -22.86 -2.37
CA LEU A 276 -5.16 -22.11 -3.28
C LEU A 276 -5.87 -21.71 -4.59
N GLN A 277 -6.73 -22.58 -5.12
CA GLN A 277 -7.55 -22.25 -6.29
C GLN A 277 -8.48 -21.07 -5.97
N THR A 278 -9.14 -21.12 -4.82
CA THR A 278 -10.08 -20.07 -4.44
C THR A 278 -9.38 -18.74 -4.19
N LEU A 279 -8.18 -18.75 -3.58
CA LEU A 279 -7.34 -17.56 -3.44
C LEU A 279 -6.94 -17.00 -4.81
N HIS A 280 -6.53 -17.85 -5.74
CA HIS A 280 -6.17 -17.43 -7.10
C HIS A 280 -7.36 -16.75 -7.80
N ASP A 281 -8.57 -17.31 -7.68
CA ASP A 281 -9.76 -16.74 -8.31
C ASP A 281 -10.18 -15.42 -7.64
N ASP A 282 -10.06 -15.31 -6.32
CA ASP A 282 -10.33 -14.07 -5.60
C ASP A 282 -9.30 -12.97 -5.93
N PHE A 283 -8.02 -13.32 -6.11
CA PHE A 283 -7.00 -12.40 -6.62
C PHE A 283 -7.36 -11.89 -8.01
N LYS A 284 -7.68 -12.79 -8.95
CA LYS A 284 -8.07 -12.41 -10.32
C LYS A 284 -9.26 -11.47 -10.32
N ARG A 285 -10.24 -11.73 -9.46
CA ARG A 285 -11.45 -10.91 -9.34
C ARG A 285 -11.17 -9.53 -8.74
N ARG A 286 -10.44 -9.46 -7.61
CA ARG A 286 -10.19 -8.20 -6.87
C ARG A 286 -9.13 -7.30 -7.50
N PHE A 287 -8.22 -7.89 -8.27
CA PHE A 287 -7.17 -7.19 -9.00
C PHE A 287 -7.40 -7.21 -10.51
N HIS A 288 -8.64 -7.43 -10.96
CA HIS A 288 -8.97 -7.45 -12.38
C HIS A 288 -8.48 -6.18 -13.09
N ASP A 289 -8.78 -5.02 -12.54
CA ASP A 289 -8.32 -3.69 -12.99
C ASP A 289 -6.79 -3.61 -13.18
N VAL A 290 -6.03 -4.12 -12.22
CA VAL A 290 -4.55 -4.09 -12.26
C VAL A 290 -4.00 -5.11 -13.25
N LEU A 291 -4.59 -6.32 -13.28
CA LEU A 291 -4.15 -7.41 -14.14
C LEU A 291 -4.49 -7.13 -15.62
N SER A 292 -5.67 -6.56 -15.90
CA SER A 292 -6.12 -6.21 -17.25
C SER A 292 -5.53 -4.90 -17.77
N MET A 293 -4.88 -4.09 -16.92
CA MET A 293 -4.26 -2.83 -17.33
C MET A 293 -3.21 -3.06 -18.42
N GLU A 294 -3.43 -2.53 -19.61
CA GLU A 294 -2.44 -2.59 -20.68
C GLU A 294 -1.31 -1.58 -20.40
N VAL A 295 -0.08 -2.08 -20.40
CA VAL A 295 1.11 -1.24 -20.31
C VAL A 295 1.78 -1.33 -21.68
N PRO A 296 1.78 -0.25 -22.47
CA PRO A 296 2.38 -0.30 -23.80
C PRO A 296 3.84 -0.72 -23.73
N ASN A 297 4.26 -1.59 -24.64
CA ASN A 297 5.62 -2.12 -24.64
C ASN A 297 6.68 -1.01 -24.77
N TRP A 298 6.35 0.07 -25.49
CA TRP A 298 7.22 1.23 -25.65
C TRP A 298 7.55 1.95 -24.34
N VAL A 299 6.82 1.70 -23.25
CA VAL A 299 7.15 2.21 -21.91
C VAL A 299 8.45 1.60 -21.38
N PHE A 300 8.75 0.35 -21.75
CA PHE A 300 9.95 -0.38 -21.32
C PHE A 300 11.01 -0.44 -22.39
N ASP A 301 10.58 -0.65 -23.62
CA ASP A 301 11.44 -0.86 -24.77
C ASP A 301 11.04 0.09 -25.89
N HIS A 302 11.79 1.17 -26.05
CA HIS A 302 11.53 2.16 -27.09
C HIS A 302 11.67 1.58 -28.49
N PHE A 303 12.26 0.41 -28.71
CA PHE A 303 12.45 -0.20 -30.04
C PHE A 303 11.25 -1.00 -30.55
N THR A 304 10.13 -1.00 -29.84
CA THR A 304 8.89 -1.60 -30.37
C THR A 304 8.43 -0.91 -31.65
N ASN A 305 7.81 -1.69 -32.55
CA ASN A 305 7.31 -1.19 -33.82
C ASN A 305 6.30 -0.05 -33.58
N PRO A 306 6.54 1.17 -34.10
CA PRO A 306 5.62 2.30 -33.89
C PRO A 306 4.21 2.06 -34.41
N VAL A 307 4.05 1.14 -35.36
CA VAL A 307 2.73 0.75 -35.88
C VAL A 307 1.84 0.11 -34.81
N ASP A 308 2.43 -0.49 -33.77
CA ASP A 308 1.69 -1.14 -32.68
C ASP A 308 1.19 -0.14 -31.62
N ALA A 309 1.63 1.13 -31.68
CA ALA A 309 1.18 2.20 -30.79
C ALA A 309 -0.07 2.91 -31.36
N GLU A 310 -0.79 3.61 -30.49
CA GLU A 310 -1.91 4.45 -30.90
C GLU A 310 -1.48 5.48 -31.95
N VAL A 311 -2.32 5.70 -32.97
CA VAL A 311 -1.99 6.52 -34.16
C VAL A 311 -1.42 7.89 -33.80
N TYR A 312 -1.95 8.53 -32.76
CA TYR A 312 -1.52 9.86 -32.32
C TYR A 312 -0.15 9.88 -31.60
N LEU A 313 0.39 8.72 -31.21
CA LEU A 313 1.70 8.57 -30.54
C LEU A 313 2.83 8.14 -31.48
N GLN A 314 2.50 7.66 -32.69
CA GLN A 314 3.47 7.00 -33.57
C GLN A 314 4.61 7.94 -33.99
N GLU A 315 4.31 9.18 -34.37
CA GLU A 315 5.32 10.17 -34.77
C GLU A 315 6.26 10.54 -33.61
N GLU A 316 5.69 10.80 -32.43
CA GLU A 316 6.49 11.07 -31.24
C GLU A 316 7.40 9.87 -30.89
N LEU A 317 6.92 8.64 -31.09
CA LEU A 317 7.69 7.42 -30.81
C LEU A 317 8.85 7.25 -31.80
N ILE A 318 8.64 7.55 -33.08
CA ILE A 318 9.70 7.57 -34.11
C ILE A 318 10.80 8.60 -33.73
N ASN A 319 10.39 9.77 -33.25
CA ASN A 319 11.31 10.79 -32.77
C ASN A 319 12.08 10.35 -31.53
N LEU A 320 11.43 9.66 -30.60
CA LEU A 320 12.07 9.09 -29.40
C LEU A 320 13.09 8.02 -29.77
N GLN A 321 12.72 7.13 -30.69
CA GLN A 321 13.57 6.09 -31.26
C GLN A 321 14.78 6.62 -32.01
N SER A 322 14.73 7.84 -32.50
CA SER A 322 15.86 8.46 -33.21
C SER A 322 16.81 9.21 -32.26
N ASN A 323 16.44 9.38 -30.99
CA ASN A 323 17.20 10.18 -30.02
C ASN A 323 18.23 9.32 -29.25
N GLU A 324 19.47 9.30 -29.73
CA GLU A 324 20.58 8.53 -29.13
C GLU A 324 20.95 8.96 -27.70
N GLU A 325 20.79 10.25 -27.36
CA GLU A 325 21.10 10.74 -26.01
C GLU A 325 20.11 10.15 -24.98
N LEU A 326 18.82 10.16 -25.31
CA LEU A 326 17.78 9.62 -24.44
C LEU A 326 17.89 8.10 -24.32
N LYS A 327 18.27 7.38 -25.40
CA LYS A 327 18.50 5.93 -25.36
C LYS A 327 19.53 5.52 -24.32
N LEU A 328 20.63 6.27 -24.20
CA LEU A 328 21.66 5.96 -23.21
C LEU A 328 21.13 6.02 -21.78
N ARG A 329 20.12 6.85 -21.52
CA ARG A 329 19.54 7.04 -20.19
C ARG A 329 18.55 5.95 -19.80
N LEU A 330 17.91 5.26 -20.76
CA LEU A 330 17.06 4.09 -20.49
C LEU A 330 17.80 2.99 -19.72
N LYS A 331 19.14 2.91 -19.85
CA LYS A 331 19.99 1.95 -19.11
C LYS A 331 19.85 2.05 -17.58
N HIS A 332 19.40 3.20 -17.06
CA HIS A 332 19.20 3.43 -15.63
C HIS A 332 17.80 3.03 -15.11
N GLY A 333 16.95 2.50 -16.00
CA GLY A 333 15.58 2.11 -15.68
C GLY A 333 14.54 3.00 -16.35
N TYR A 334 13.36 2.42 -16.64
CA TYR A 334 12.28 3.13 -17.32
C TYR A 334 11.71 4.28 -16.48
N ASP A 335 11.64 4.12 -15.15
CA ASP A 335 11.09 5.14 -14.26
C ASP A 335 11.96 6.40 -14.25
N GLN A 336 13.28 6.25 -14.09
CA GLN A 336 14.20 7.39 -14.18
C GLN A 336 14.18 8.03 -15.58
N PHE A 337 14.08 7.22 -16.62
CA PHE A 337 14.01 7.71 -17.99
C PHE A 337 12.81 8.65 -18.20
N TRP A 338 11.61 8.23 -17.80
CA TRP A 338 10.38 8.98 -18.04
C TRP A 338 10.25 10.21 -17.13
N LEU A 339 10.93 10.26 -15.99
CA LEU A 339 10.87 11.38 -15.05
C LEU A 339 11.71 12.61 -15.49
N GLN A 340 12.48 12.49 -16.56
CA GLN A 340 13.35 13.55 -17.06
C GLN A 340 12.59 14.82 -17.48
N LYS A 341 13.13 16.00 -17.18
CA LYS A 341 12.48 17.31 -17.39
C LYS A 341 12.12 17.59 -18.85
N GLN A 342 12.88 17.05 -19.80
CA GLN A 342 12.64 17.24 -21.24
C GLN A 342 11.51 16.37 -21.79
N ILE A 343 11.17 15.25 -21.15
CA ILE A 343 10.18 14.29 -21.66
C ILE A 343 8.79 14.93 -21.80
N PRO A 344 8.23 15.63 -20.79
CA PRO A 344 6.93 16.28 -20.93
C PRO A 344 6.85 17.35 -22.02
N ILE A 345 8.00 17.90 -22.44
CA ILE A 345 8.09 18.98 -23.42
C ILE A 345 8.23 18.40 -24.83
N SER A 346 9.12 17.41 -24.99
CA SER A 346 9.44 16.82 -26.29
C SER A 346 8.48 15.70 -26.72
N TYR A 347 7.83 15.04 -25.75
CA TYR A 347 7.01 13.84 -25.95
C TYR A 347 5.70 13.90 -25.14
N PRO A 348 4.89 14.97 -25.31
CA PRO A 348 3.71 15.22 -24.47
C PRO A 348 2.64 14.12 -24.58
N GLY A 349 2.47 13.52 -25.76
CA GLY A 349 1.55 12.41 -25.97
C GLY A 349 1.94 11.19 -25.14
N GLN A 350 3.18 10.68 -25.27
CA GLN A 350 3.63 9.55 -24.44
C GLN A 350 3.62 9.90 -22.95
N TRP A 351 4.04 11.12 -22.61
CA TRP A 351 4.03 11.56 -21.23
C TRP A 351 2.64 11.51 -20.60
N SER A 352 1.59 11.84 -21.37
CA SER A 352 0.21 11.80 -20.90
C SER A 352 -0.24 10.40 -20.44
N VAL A 353 0.29 9.35 -21.06
CA VAL A 353 0.05 7.95 -20.72
C VAL A 353 0.92 7.55 -19.52
N VAL A 354 2.23 7.79 -19.61
CA VAL A 354 3.20 7.33 -18.61
C VAL A 354 3.01 8.02 -17.26
N LYS A 355 2.67 9.32 -17.24
CA LYS A 355 2.47 10.06 -15.99
C LYS A 355 1.39 9.42 -15.11
N LYS A 356 0.32 8.87 -15.71
CA LYS A 356 -0.73 8.17 -14.97
C LYS A 356 -0.20 6.87 -14.36
N LEU A 357 0.69 6.16 -15.04
CA LEU A 357 1.29 4.92 -14.53
C LEU A 357 2.29 5.16 -13.38
N LEU A 358 3.07 6.24 -13.45
CA LEU A 358 4.14 6.56 -12.49
C LEU A 358 3.67 7.34 -11.26
N ILE A 359 2.84 8.37 -11.46
CA ILE A 359 2.41 9.28 -10.39
C ILE A 359 1.36 8.64 -9.49
N SER A 360 0.51 7.78 -10.06
CA SER A 360 -0.52 7.06 -9.31
C SER A 360 0.07 6.28 -8.14
N LEU A 361 -0.42 6.57 -6.93
CA LEU A 361 -0.08 5.83 -5.72
C LEU A 361 -1.01 4.61 -5.58
N PRO A 362 -0.48 3.38 -5.64
CA PRO A 362 -1.32 2.18 -5.52
C PRO A 362 -1.62 1.76 -4.07
N SER A 363 -0.90 2.31 -3.09
CA SER A 363 -0.86 1.81 -1.71
C SER A 363 -1.06 2.95 -0.69
N SER A 364 -1.85 2.68 0.36
CA SER A 364 -2.00 3.54 1.54
C SER A 364 -0.96 3.26 2.63
N SER A 365 0.08 2.46 2.37
CA SER A 365 1.10 2.08 3.38
C SER A 365 1.77 3.26 4.09
N LEU A 366 1.94 4.41 3.43
CA LEU A 366 2.45 5.63 4.07
C LEU A 366 1.46 6.20 5.08
N VAL A 367 0.17 6.07 4.79
CA VAL A 367 -0.91 6.49 5.68
C VAL A 367 -1.01 5.56 6.88
N GLU A 368 -0.86 4.25 6.68
CA GLU A 368 -0.77 3.25 7.76
C GLU A 368 0.43 3.48 8.70
N ARG A 369 1.61 3.80 8.13
CA ARG A 369 2.79 4.21 8.91
C ARG A 369 2.52 5.48 9.71
N CYS A 370 1.84 6.45 9.11
CA CYS A 370 1.45 7.68 9.79
C CYS A 370 0.52 7.40 10.98
N PHE A 371 -0.48 6.52 10.83
CA PHE A 371 -1.34 6.12 11.96
C PHE A 371 -0.57 5.46 13.10
N SER A 372 0.46 4.68 12.79
CA SER A 372 1.35 4.10 13.82
C SER A 372 2.09 5.20 14.59
N VAL A 373 2.67 6.18 13.89
CA VAL A 373 3.33 7.35 14.51
C VAL A 373 2.35 8.19 15.34
N VAL A 374 1.12 8.39 14.86
CA VAL A 374 0.06 9.09 15.61
C VAL A 374 -0.26 8.34 16.89
N THR A 375 -0.41 7.02 16.83
CA THR A 375 -0.71 6.18 18.00
C THR A 375 0.41 6.25 19.03
N ASP A 376 1.67 6.17 18.60
CA ASP A 376 2.84 6.29 19.47
C ASP A 376 2.93 7.66 20.16
N LEU A 377 2.64 8.73 19.40
CA LEU A 377 2.62 10.10 19.93
C LEU A 377 1.52 10.26 20.98
N LEU A 378 0.34 9.69 20.74
CA LEU A 378 -0.79 9.71 21.69
C LEU A 378 -0.49 8.90 22.95
N ALA A 379 0.12 7.71 22.80
CA ALA A 379 0.54 6.86 23.91
C ALA A 379 1.57 7.56 24.81
N LYS A 380 2.53 8.27 24.22
CA LYS A 380 3.58 9.01 24.94
C LYS A 380 3.09 10.32 25.58
N LYS A 381 2.14 11.03 24.97
CA LYS A 381 1.73 12.39 25.43
C LYS A 381 0.51 12.45 26.36
N ARG A 382 -0.20 11.35 26.65
CA ARG A 382 -1.27 11.23 27.69
C ARG A 382 -2.35 12.36 27.72
N LYS A 383 -2.52 13.15 26.65
CA LYS A 383 -3.58 14.16 26.52
C LYS A 383 -4.00 14.32 25.05
N ARG A 384 -5.31 14.53 24.87
CA ARG A 384 -6.11 14.74 23.65
C ARG A 384 -5.36 15.29 22.42
N LEU A 385 -5.83 14.91 21.23
CA LEU A 385 -5.34 15.30 19.90
C LEU A 385 -5.00 16.78 19.71
N GLN A 386 -5.62 17.67 20.49
CA GLN A 386 -5.32 19.11 20.51
C GLN A 386 -3.85 19.47 20.84
N LYS A 387 -3.03 18.53 21.34
CA LYS A 387 -1.62 18.77 21.68
C LYS A 387 -0.59 17.93 20.91
N VAL A 388 -1.00 17.12 19.93
CA VAL A 388 -0.10 16.75 18.83
C VAL A 388 -0.24 17.89 17.84
N ASN A 389 0.51 18.98 18.06
CA ASN A 389 0.58 20.06 17.08
C ASN A 389 0.84 19.41 15.73
N ARG A 390 -0.03 19.64 14.74
CA ARG A 390 0.06 19.06 13.38
C ARG A 390 1.47 19.17 12.79
N GLY A 391 2.25 20.14 13.27
CA GLY A 391 3.66 20.28 12.96
C GLY A 391 4.57 19.16 13.43
N ASP A 392 4.35 18.50 14.57
CA ASP A 392 5.17 17.37 15.02
C ASP A 392 5.07 16.17 14.06
N LEU A 393 3.87 15.92 13.52
CA LEU A 393 3.66 14.88 12.52
C LEU A 393 4.34 15.25 11.20
N ARG A 394 4.13 16.48 10.72
CA ARG A 394 4.72 16.92 9.45
C ARG A 394 6.24 16.98 9.51
N LEU A 395 6.83 17.46 10.61
CA LEU A 395 8.29 17.51 10.78
C LEU A 395 8.93 16.13 10.93
N ARG A 396 8.18 15.10 11.38
CA ARG A 396 8.67 13.72 11.47
C ARG A 396 8.52 12.93 10.18
N LEU A 397 7.53 13.27 9.36
CA LEU A 397 7.13 12.47 8.20
C LEU A 397 7.49 13.12 6.86
N SER A 398 7.73 14.43 6.84
CA SER A 398 8.07 15.14 5.61
C SER A 398 9.54 14.99 5.27
N SER A 399 9.82 14.84 3.98
CA SER A 399 11.19 14.93 3.44
C SER A 399 11.57 16.36 3.04
N ILE A 400 10.64 17.31 3.14
CA ILE A 400 10.89 18.73 2.86
C ILE A 400 11.50 19.39 4.09
N GLU A 401 12.71 19.92 3.92
CA GLU A 401 13.35 20.73 4.95
C GLU A 401 12.70 22.14 5.00
N PRO A 402 12.38 22.65 6.21
CA PRO A 402 11.87 24.00 6.37
C PRO A 402 12.94 25.05 6.01
N GLU A 403 12.55 26.15 5.37
CA GLU A 403 13.47 27.23 5.00
C GLU A 403 13.91 28.03 6.25
N ALA A 404 14.93 27.53 6.95
CA ALA A 404 15.39 28.08 8.22
C ALA A 404 15.78 29.57 8.12
N GLU A 405 16.45 29.98 7.04
CA GLU A 405 16.89 31.36 6.85
C GLU A 405 15.73 32.36 6.73
N LYS A 406 14.65 31.96 6.04
CA LYS A 406 13.45 32.79 5.87
C LYS A 406 12.66 32.90 7.17
N LEU A 407 12.58 31.82 7.92
CA LEU A 407 11.95 31.77 9.25
C LEU A 407 12.71 32.61 10.28
N VAL A 408 14.04 32.60 10.24
CA VAL A 408 14.88 33.45 11.11
C VAL A 408 14.69 34.93 10.76
N ARG A 409 14.64 35.29 9.46
CA ARG A 409 14.40 36.67 9.03
C ARG A 409 13.03 37.20 9.43
N SER A 410 11.97 36.40 9.34
CA SER A 410 10.62 36.83 9.74
C SER A 410 10.49 37.02 11.26
N HIS A 411 11.16 36.19 12.06
CA HIS A 411 11.21 36.37 13.51
C HIS A 411 12.02 37.61 13.93
N LEU A 412 13.14 37.88 13.27
CA LEU A 412 13.93 39.09 13.54
C LEU A 412 13.15 40.37 13.23
N LEU A 413 12.34 40.38 12.17
CA LEU A 413 11.47 41.52 11.82
C LEU A 413 10.31 41.74 12.82
N GLN A 414 9.77 40.67 13.40
CA GLN A 414 8.73 40.75 14.45
C GLN A 414 9.28 41.21 15.80
N CYS A 415 10.54 40.90 16.12
CA CYS A 415 11.18 41.37 17.35
C CYS A 415 11.69 42.83 17.27
N SER A 416 11.77 43.40 16.07
CA SER A 416 12.18 44.80 15.84
C SER A 416 11.00 45.77 15.67
N SER A 417 9.77 45.35 16.01
CA SER A 417 8.53 46.15 15.93
C SER A 417 8.05 46.60 17.30
#